data_AF-A0A3A9E6L1-F1
#
_entry.id   AF-A0A3A9E6L1-F1
#
_cell.length_a   1.000
_cell.length_b   1.000
_cell.length_c   1.000
_cell.angle_alpha   90.00
_cell.angle_beta   90.00
_cell.angle_gamma   90.00
#
_symmetry.space_group_name_H-M   'P 1'
#
loop_
_entity.id
_entity.type
_entity.pdbx_description
1 polymer ?
#
loop_
_entity_poly.entity_id
_entity_poly.type
_entity_poly.pdbx_seq_one_letter_code
_entity_poly.pdbx_strand_id
1 'polypeptide(L)'
;MKAIAWCIALLFCSAVIYLEINSIYSVLSFWIEDRHGMTNGLDSFRIFVKYPIDMYHGMLKWILTYLLPYAFTAYYLALVFLRGRKGYILLTLIVCSVGALILSVLWAKGLKRYSSIGN
;
A
#
# COMPACT_ATOMS: atom_id res chain seq x y z
N MET A 1 -16.94 -22.90 6.51
CA MET A 1 -17.26 -21.54 7.00
C MET A 1 -16.02 -20.73 7.42
N LYS A 2 -15.16 -21.22 8.32
CA LYS A 2 -13.98 -20.46 8.80
C LYS A 2 -13.01 -20.00 7.70
N ALA A 3 -12.76 -20.82 6.68
CA ALA A 3 -11.87 -20.46 5.58
C ALA A 3 -12.37 -19.23 4.80
N ILE A 4 -13.67 -19.19 4.47
CA ILE A 4 -14.29 -18.09 3.71
C ILE A 4 -14.21 -16.77 4.48
N ALA A 5 -14.39 -16.79 5.81
CA ALA A 5 -14.25 -15.60 6.64
C ALA A 5 -12.83 -15.00 6.57
N TRP A 6 -11.80 -15.85 6.64
CA TRP A 6 -10.41 -15.41 6.47
C TRP A 6 -10.14 -14.86 5.07
N CYS A 7 -10.74 -15.46 4.04
CA CYS A 7 -10.65 -14.97 2.66
C CYS A 7 -11.17 -13.54 2.54
N ILE A 8 -12.36 -13.28 3.09
CA ILE A 8 -13.00 -11.96 3.04
C ILE A 8 -12.18 -10.94 3.83
N ALA A 9 -11.69 -11.30 5.02
CA ALA A 9 -10.87 -10.41 5.84
C ALA A 9 -9.57 -10.00 5.13
N LEU A 10 -8.92 -10.94 4.44
CA LEU A 10 -7.68 -10.67 3.69
C LEU A 10 -7.93 -9.80 2.46
N LEU A 11 -9.00 -10.07 1.71
CA LEU A 11 -9.40 -9.21 0.58
C LEU A 11 -9.65 -7.78 1.05
N PHE A 12 -10.34 -7.63 2.19
CA PHE A 12 -10.58 -6.33 2.79
C PHE A 12 -9.26 -5.62 3.16
N CYS A 13 -8.35 -6.31 3.85
CA CYS A 13 -7.04 -5.73 4.20
C CYS A 13 -6.22 -5.34 2.96
N SER A 14 -6.21 -6.18 1.92
CA SER A 14 -5.51 -5.88 0.67
C SER A 14 -6.10 -4.65 -0.04
N ALA A 15 -7.43 -4.48 0.00
CA ALA A 15 -8.09 -3.28 -0.52
C ALA A 15 -7.77 -2.04 0.31
N VAL A 16 -7.73 -2.16 1.64
CA VAL A 16 -7.35 -1.06 2.54
C VAL A 16 -5.91 -0.63 2.28
N ILE A 17 -4.95 -1.56 2.18
CA ILE A 17 -3.55 -1.25 1.84
C ILE A 17 -3.46 -0.49 0.51
N TYR A 18 -4.25 -0.89 -0.50
CA TYR A 18 -4.29 -0.17 -1.77
C TYR A 18 -4.76 1.27 -1.59
N LEU A 19 -5.82 1.50 -0.81
CA LEU A 19 -6.32 2.85 -0.53
C LEU A 19 -5.30 3.67 0.26
N GLU A 20 -4.69 3.08 1.29
CA GLU A 20 -3.67 3.73 2.12
C GLU A 20 -2.51 4.26 1.28
N ILE A 21 -1.97 3.44 0.35
CA ILE A 21 -0.88 3.86 -0.52
C ILE A 21 -1.32 5.09 -1.32
N ASN A 22 -2.47 5.05 -1.99
CA ASN A 22 -2.97 6.17 -2.78
C ASN A 22 -3.21 7.44 -1.94
N SER A 23 -3.76 7.29 -0.73
CA SER A 23 -3.97 8.39 0.20
C SER A 23 -2.66 8.99 0.71
N ILE A 24 -1.65 8.17 1.01
CA ILE A 24 -0.32 8.65 1.41
C ILE A 24 0.27 9.55 0.33
N TYR A 25 0.20 9.13 -0.94
CA TYR A 25 0.66 9.97 -2.04
C TYR A 25 -0.15 11.25 -2.20
N SER A 26 -1.47 11.21 -1.99
CA SER A 26 -2.29 12.41 -1.98
C SER A 26 -1.87 13.37 -0.86
N VAL A 27 -1.60 12.86 0.33
CA VAL A 27 -1.13 13.66 1.47
C VAL A 27 0.25 14.27 1.21
N LEU A 28 1.16 13.56 0.52
CA LEU A 28 2.46 14.11 0.13
C LEU A 28 2.34 15.37 -0.73
N SER A 29 1.23 15.59 -1.43
CA SER A 29 0.99 16.80 -2.22
C SER A 29 0.93 18.09 -1.38
N PHE A 30 0.75 18.00 -0.06
CA PHE A 30 0.85 19.16 0.82
C PHE A 30 2.28 19.72 0.95
N TRP A 31 3.31 18.95 0.57
CA TRP A 31 4.71 19.38 0.64
C TRP A 31 5.38 19.52 -0.73
N ILE A 32 4.82 18.92 -1.78
CA ILE A 32 5.41 18.89 -3.12
C ILE A 32 4.59 19.79 -4.04
N GLU A 33 5.22 20.83 -4.57
CA GLU A 33 4.59 21.82 -5.45
C GLU A 33 4.30 21.25 -6.86
N ASP A 34 5.14 20.34 -7.37
CA ASP A 34 4.93 19.66 -8.65
C ASP A 34 3.98 18.46 -8.50
N ARG A 35 2.69 18.75 -8.68
CA ARG A 35 1.63 17.73 -8.61
C ARG A 35 1.66 16.74 -9.76
N HIS A 36 2.17 17.11 -10.94
CA HIS A 36 2.15 16.26 -12.13
C HIS A 36 3.27 15.22 -12.11
N GLY A 37 4.47 15.60 -11.67
CA GLY A 37 5.59 14.66 -11.52
C GLY A 37 5.28 13.54 -10.53
N MET A 38 4.58 13.86 -9.44
CA MET A 38 4.28 12.89 -8.38
C MET A 38 3.20 11.86 -8.78
N THR A 39 2.14 12.27 -9.47
CA THR A 39 1.10 11.34 -9.95
C THR A 39 1.65 10.37 -11.00
N ASN A 40 2.51 10.86 -11.90
CA ASN A 40 3.11 10.04 -12.94
C ASN A 40 4.06 8.96 -12.38
N GLY A 41 4.79 9.28 -11.29
CA GLY A 41 5.62 8.30 -10.59
C GLY A 41 4.80 7.16 -9.99
N LEU A 42 3.67 7.50 -9.36
CA LEU A 42 2.69 6.56 -8.79
C LEU A 42 2.17 5.56 -9.82
N ASP A 43 1.75 6.05 -10.99
CA ASP A 43 1.24 5.20 -12.06
C ASP A 43 2.33 4.28 -12.62
N SER A 44 3.57 4.75 -12.67
CA SER A 44 4.72 3.92 -13.04
C SER A 44 4.91 2.75 -12.06
N PHE A 45 4.72 2.98 -10.76
CA PHE A 45 4.82 1.92 -9.76
C PHE A 45 3.71 0.86 -9.87
N ARG A 46 2.50 1.25 -10.28
CA ARG A 46 1.37 0.33 -10.46
C ARG A 46 1.62 -0.73 -11.53
N ILE A 47 2.46 -0.45 -12.52
CA ILE A 47 2.82 -1.42 -13.57
C ILE A 47 3.54 -2.63 -12.98
N PHE A 48 4.38 -2.44 -11.95
CA PHE A 48 5.12 -3.53 -11.32
C PHE A 48 4.24 -4.48 -10.50
N VAL A 49 3.02 -4.07 -10.14
CA VAL A 49 2.05 -4.92 -9.43
C VAL A 49 1.47 -6.00 -10.35
N LYS A 50 1.51 -5.79 -11.67
CA LYS A 50 0.95 -6.73 -12.65
C LYS A 50 1.74 -8.03 -12.75
N TYR A 51 3.01 -8.02 -12.35
CA TYR A 51 3.89 -9.17 -12.47
C TYR A 51 4.22 -9.77 -11.11
N PRO A 52 4.40 -11.10 -11.03
CA PRO A 52 4.72 -11.75 -9.78
C PRO A 52 6.07 -11.28 -9.24
N ILE A 53 6.13 -11.04 -7.93
CA ILE A 53 7.32 -10.43 -7.32
C ILE A 53 8.58 -11.30 -7.42
N ASP A 54 8.42 -12.60 -7.67
CA ASP A 54 9.53 -13.52 -7.87
C ASP A 54 10.30 -13.29 -9.17
N MET A 55 9.73 -12.55 -10.13
CA MET A 55 10.45 -12.14 -11.34
C MET A 55 11.45 -11.01 -11.05
N TYR A 56 11.26 -10.27 -9.96
CA TYR A 56 12.14 -9.18 -9.55
C TYR A 56 13.23 -9.67 -8.60
N HIS A 57 14.44 -9.14 -8.76
CA HIS A 57 15.61 -9.54 -7.97
C HIS A 57 16.20 -8.34 -7.21
N GLY A 58 16.83 -8.62 -6.08
CA GLY A 58 17.60 -7.63 -5.30
C GLY A 58 16.77 -6.44 -4.81
N MET A 59 17.25 -5.24 -5.12
CA MET A 59 16.73 -3.97 -4.60
C MET A 59 15.26 -3.71 -4.99
N LEU A 60 14.85 -4.07 -6.21
CA LEU A 60 13.48 -3.81 -6.68
C LEU A 60 12.45 -4.64 -5.91
N LYS A 61 12.77 -5.91 -5.63
CA LYS A 61 11.94 -6.77 -4.78
C LYS A 61 11.79 -6.20 -3.37
N TRP A 62 12.87 -5.65 -2.81
CA TRP A 62 12.85 -5.03 -1.49
C TRP A 62 11.97 -3.76 -1.48
N ILE A 63 12.11 -2.89 -2.48
CA ILE A 63 11.28 -1.69 -2.63
C ILE A 63 9.80 -2.04 -2.73
N LEU A 64 9.42 -2.98 -3.61
CA LEU A 64 8.02 -3.39 -3.82
C LEU A 64 7.40 -4.18 -2.66
N THR A 65 8.23 -4.67 -1.73
CA THR A 65 7.76 -5.39 -0.53
C THR A 65 7.65 -4.46 0.67
N TYR A 66 8.66 -3.63 0.91
CA TYR A 66 8.83 -2.90 2.16
C TYR A 66 8.61 -1.39 2.04
N LEU A 67 9.07 -0.76 0.95
CA LEU A 67 8.93 0.68 0.77
C LEU A 67 7.55 1.05 0.24
N LEU A 68 7.09 0.29 -0.75
CA LEU A 68 5.76 0.40 -1.34
C LEU A 68 5.13 -0.98 -1.26
N PRO A 69 4.34 -1.30 -0.21
CA PRO A 69 3.83 -2.64 0.04
C PRO A 69 2.73 -3.09 -0.94
N TYR A 70 2.83 -2.71 -2.22
CA TYR A 70 1.95 -3.12 -3.31
C TYR A 70 1.93 -4.63 -3.52
N ALA A 71 2.99 -5.35 -3.17
CA ALA A 71 2.98 -6.81 -3.23
C ALA A 71 1.85 -7.45 -2.40
N PHE A 72 1.40 -6.77 -1.33
CA PHE A 72 0.32 -7.23 -0.45
C PHE A 72 -1.08 -6.98 -0.98
N THR A 73 -1.23 -6.18 -2.04
CA THR A 73 -2.55 -5.90 -2.64
C THR A 73 -3.01 -7.03 -3.55
N ALA A 74 -2.07 -7.74 -4.21
CA ALA A 74 -2.40 -8.79 -5.17
C ALA A 74 -1.54 -10.06 -5.02
N TYR A 75 -0.22 -9.95 -5.01
CA TYR A 75 0.67 -11.10 -5.11
C TYR A 75 0.66 -11.99 -3.84
N TYR A 76 0.90 -11.42 -2.66
CA TYR A 76 0.89 -12.20 -1.41
C TYR A 76 -0.50 -12.72 -1.08
N LEU A 77 -1.53 -11.95 -1.42
CA LEU A 77 -2.92 -12.37 -1.34
C LEU A 77 -3.15 -13.64 -2.20
N ALA A 78 -2.71 -13.63 -3.46
CA ALA A 78 -2.80 -14.78 -4.36
C ALA A 78 -2.01 -15.99 -3.85
N LEU A 79 -0.85 -15.80 -3.20
CA LEU A 79 -0.10 -16.90 -2.58
C LEU A 79 -0.83 -17.55 -1.41
N VAL A 80 -1.55 -16.78 -0.60
CA VAL A 80 -2.39 -17.34 0.47
C VAL A 80 -3.52 -18.16 -0.15
N PHE A 81 -4.18 -17.63 -1.18
CA PHE A 81 -5.33 -18.27 -1.83
C PHE A 81 -4.97 -19.52 -2.63
N LEU A 82 -3.99 -19.41 -3.53
CA LEU A 82 -3.69 -20.44 -4.52
C LEU A 82 -2.69 -21.48 -4.00
N ARG A 83 -1.77 -21.07 -3.13
CA ARG A 83 -0.68 -21.94 -2.63
C ARG A 83 -0.78 -22.24 -1.14
N GLY A 84 -1.83 -21.78 -0.46
CA GLY A 84 -2.06 -22.08 0.95
C GLY A 84 -0.97 -21.55 1.89
N ARG A 85 -0.21 -20.52 1.49
CA ARG A 85 0.92 -19.97 2.24
C ARG A 85 0.43 -19.08 3.40
N LYS A 86 -0.13 -19.70 4.44
CA LYS A 86 -0.78 -19.02 5.58
C LYS A 86 0.12 -18.03 6.34
N GLY A 87 1.44 -18.15 6.24
CA GLY A 87 2.38 -17.21 6.87
C GLY A 87 2.19 -15.75 6.43
N TYR A 88 1.67 -15.53 5.23
CA TYR A 88 1.41 -14.17 4.73
C TYR A 88 0.13 -13.54 5.29
N ILE A 89 -0.75 -14.30 5.95
CA ILE A 89 -1.99 -13.77 6.55
C ILE A 89 -1.64 -12.75 7.63
N LEU A 90 -0.78 -13.15 8.58
CA LEU A 90 -0.35 -12.28 9.66
C LEU A 90 0.44 -11.08 9.11
N LEU A 91 1.27 -11.32 8.09
CA LEU A 91 2.07 -10.26 7.47
C LEU A 91 1.19 -9.20 6.80
N THR A 92 0.14 -9.59 6.06
CA THR A 92 -0.83 -8.66 5.47
C THR A 92 -1.54 -7.83 6.53
N LEU A 93 -1.93 -8.44 7.67
CA LEU A 93 -2.57 -7.71 8.77
C LEU A 93 -1.63 -6.68 9.42
N ILE A 94 -0.37 -7.06 9.63
CA ILE A 94 0.65 -6.15 10.16
C ILE A 94 0.88 -4.98 9.19
N VAL A 95 1.05 -5.27 7.90
CA VAL A 95 1.28 -4.24 6.88
C VAL A 95 0.10 -3.28 6.79
N CYS A 96 -1.15 -3.78 6.81
CA CYS A 96 -2.35 -2.94 6.85
C CYS A 96 -2.39 -2.06 8.09
N SER A 97 -2.12 -2.63 9.27
CA SER A 97 -2.15 -1.86 10.53
C SER A 97 -1.08 -0.76 10.56
N VAL A 98 0.13 -1.08 10.10
CA VAL A 98 1.25 -0.13 10.00
C VAL A 98 0.95 0.96 8.96
N GLY A 99 0.38 0.59 7.81
CA GLY A 99 -0.03 1.53 6.77
C GLY A 99 -1.05 2.55 7.28
N ALA A 100 -2.08 2.10 7.99
CA ALA A 100 -3.06 2.97 8.64
C ALA A 100 -2.42 3.96 9.63
N LEU A 101 -1.47 3.49 10.45
CA LEU A 101 -0.74 4.35 11.38
C LEU A 101 0.09 5.40 10.65
N ILE A 102 0.85 5.01 9.63
CA ILE A 102 1.65 5.94 8.82
C ILE A 102 0.75 7.00 8.17
N LEU A 103 -0.35 6.57 7.54
CA LEU A 103 -1.30 7.47 6.90
C LEU A 103 -1.88 8.46 7.92
N SER A 104 -2.28 8.00 9.10
CA SER A 104 -2.85 8.87 10.14
C SER A 104 -1.87 9.97 10.60
N VAL A 105 -0.59 9.61 10.76
CA VAL A 105 0.47 10.55 11.16
C VAL A 105 0.75 11.55 10.05
N LEU A 106 0.88 11.07 8.81
CA LEU A 106 1.12 11.93 7.65
C LEU A 106 -0.05 12.88 7.42
N TRP A 107 -1.28 12.40 7.52
CA TRP A 107 -2.49 13.22 7.39
C TRP A 107 -2.52 14.34 8.42
N ALA A 108 -2.29 14.02 9.71
CA ALA A 108 -2.26 15.01 10.78
C ALA A 108 -1.16 16.06 10.58
N LYS A 109 0.01 15.66 10.07
CA LYS A 109 1.09 16.59 9.70
C LYS A 109 0.72 17.46 8.50
N GLY A 110 0.04 16.88 7.51
CA GLY A 110 -0.39 17.56 6.29
C GLY A 110 -1.40 18.65 6.56
N LEU A 111 -2.39 18.35 7.41
CA LEU A 111 -3.39 19.32 7.85
C LEU A 111 -2.78 20.56 8.52
N LYS A 112 -1.68 20.41 9.28
CA LYS A 112 -0.99 21.55 9.91
C LYS A 112 -0.30 22.45 8.88
N ARG A 113 0.09 21.89 7.73
CA ARG A 113 0.77 22.62 6.66
C ARG A 113 -0.23 23.24 5.69
N TYR A 114 -1.45 22.69 5.62
CA TYR A 114 -2.55 23.27 4.87
C TYR A 114 -2.93 24.63 5.47
N SER A 115 -2.31 25.68 4.94
CA SER A 115 -2.71 27.05 5.22
C SER A 115 -4.07 27.27 4.56
N SER A 116 -5.13 27.34 5.35
CA SER A 116 -6.36 27.97 4.89
C SER A 116 -5.99 29.37 4.39
N ILE A 117 -6.50 29.79 3.23
CA ILE A 117 -6.26 31.11 2.63
C ILE A 117 -7.09 32.16 3.41
N GLY A 118 -6.93 32.23 4.72
CA GLY A 118 -7.82 33.01 5.59
C GLY A 118 -7.40 33.10 7.05
N ASN A 119 -6.13 33.41 7.33
CA ASN A 119 -5.66 34.00 8.59
C ASN A 119 -4.56 35.02 8.31
#